data_AF-A0A914TSI6-F1
#
_entry.id   AF-A0A914TSI6-F1
#
_cell.length_a   1.000
_cell.length_b   1.000
_cell.length_c   1.000
_cell.angle_alpha   90.00
_cell.angle_beta   90.00
_cell.angle_gamma   90.00
#
_symmetry.space_group_name_H-M   'P 1'
#
loop_
_entity.id
_entity.type
_entity.pdbx_description
1 polymer ?
#
loop_
_entity_poly.entity_id
_entity_poly.type
_entity_poly.pdbx_seq_one_letter_code
_entity_poly.pdbx_strand_id
1 'polypeptide(L)'
;EVREVLAQLEKLDPVKTRELQRQISQSVERLSPSPSPGPLSPARRTETARKSIENFEKESLLNNSNANHTANATKKIDDGFGTNEKSKLIEKEGMETGKVKLSVYMTYLKAIGWKVSLLFLVIYIVSSILGVFSNLYLADWSDHAAAIQKGENGSAGSHVRLGIYTALGLGQAFSVCIASILMALGMVIASRILHEAMLTNILRSPMSFFDVTPLGRILNRFGKDVEGLDAAIPRSLMSFVRTAIASLEIIAVIAFATPMFIICFVILAIIYMFILRFYVSTSRQLKRLESTTRSPIYSHFQESIQGASSIRAYHCTENFLLESQNRVDYNMLSYYPSIVANRWLAVRLELVGNLIVLLSALL
;
A
#
# COMPACT_ATOMS: atom_id res chain seq x y z
N GLU A 1 34.46 59.11 -4.68
CA GLU A 1 33.75 58.34 -5.72
C GLU A 1 32.32 58.80 -5.95
N VAL A 2 31.34 58.60 -5.05
CA VAL A 2 29.92 58.98 -5.32
C VAL A 2 29.68 60.48 -5.54
N ARG A 3 30.39 61.36 -4.83
CA ARG A 3 30.28 62.83 -5.00
C ARG A 3 30.87 63.35 -6.32
N GLU A 4 31.82 62.62 -6.89
CA GLU A 4 32.52 62.99 -8.12
C GLU A 4 31.69 62.60 -9.36
N VAL A 5 30.98 61.46 -9.26
CA VAL A 5 29.98 61.01 -10.24
C VAL A 5 28.77 61.95 -10.28
N LEU A 6 28.32 62.45 -9.12
CA LEU A 6 27.21 63.42 -9.05
C LEU A 6 27.58 64.79 -9.66
N ALA A 7 28.81 65.26 -9.48
CA ALA A 7 29.29 66.51 -10.08
C ALA A 7 29.43 66.43 -11.62
N GLN A 8 29.69 65.23 -12.17
CA GLN A 8 29.68 64.99 -13.62
C GLN A 8 28.27 64.88 -14.20
N LEU A 9 27.27 64.46 -13.41
CA LEU A 9 25.87 64.36 -13.80
C LEU A 9 25.15 65.72 -13.91
N GLU A 10 25.65 66.77 -13.24
CA GLU A 10 25.10 68.12 -13.32
C GLU A 10 25.43 68.83 -14.65
N LYS A 11 26.41 68.32 -15.42
CA LYS A 11 26.76 68.80 -16.77
C LYS A 11 26.03 68.08 -17.91
N LEU A 12 25.15 67.14 -17.59
CA LEU A 12 24.39 66.36 -18.57
C LEU A 12 22.93 66.82 -18.63
N ASP A 13 22.42 66.84 -19.85
CA ASP A 13 21.05 67.19 -20.23
C ASP A 13 20.02 66.57 -19.25
N PRO A 14 19.12 67.35 -18.61
CA PRO A 14 18.28 66.91 -17.49
C PRO A 14 17.42 65.67 -17.74
N VAL A 15 17.19 65.34 -19.01
CA VAL A 15 16.45 64.15 -19.44
C VAL A 15 17.28 62.87 -19.24
N LYS A 16 18.60 62.89 -19.51
CA LYS A 16 19.48 61.72 -19.34
C LYS A 16 19.73 61.41 -17.86
N THR A 17 19.80 62.43 -17.02
CA THR A 17 19.99 62.29 -15.57
C THR A 17 18.79 61.59 -14.92
N ARG A 18 17.57 61.90 -15.38
CA ARG A 18 16.34 61.21 -14.94
C ARG A 18 16.28 59.76 -15.37
N GLU A 19 16.72 59.45 -16.59
CA GLU A 19 16.72 58.06 -17.07
C GLU A 19 17.78 57.20 -16.34
N LEU A 20 18.96 57.77 -16.05
CA LEU A 20 19.98 57.11 -15.25
C LEU A 20 19.55 56.91 -13.79
N GLN A 21 18.89 57.90 -13.17
CA GLN A 21 18.28 57.71 -11.85
C GLN A 21 17.23 56.60 -11.86
N ARG A 22 16.39 56.53 -12.91
CA ARG A 22 15.39 55.46 -13.06
C ARG A 22 16.04 54.08 -13.18
N GLN A 23 17.12 53.96 -13.93
CA GLN A 23 17.86 52.70 -14.09
C GLN A 23 18.58 52.28 -12.80
N ILE A 24 19.12 53.24 -12.04
CA ILE A 24 19.74 52.97 -10.74
C ILE A 24 18.68 52.53 -9.72
N SER A 25 17.53 53.20 -9.65
CA SER A 25 16.42 52.80 -8.77
C SER A 25 15.91 51.39 -9.11
N GLN A 26 15.75 51.07 -10.40
CA GLN A 26 15.37 49.72 -10.85
C GLN A 26 16.42 48.66 -10.54
N SER A 27 17.69 49.03 -10.48
CA SER A 27 18.79 48.11 -10.15
C SER A 27 18.86 47.86 -8.64
N VAL A 28 18.62 48.90 -7.84
CA VAL A 28 18.56 48.80 -6.36
C VAL A 28 17.36 47.95 -5.92
N GLU A 29 16.21 48.08 -6.59
CA GLU A 29 15.02 47.28 -6.31
C GLU A 29 15.19 45.79 -6.63
N ARG A 30 16.06 45.45 -7.59
CA ARG A 30 16.45 44.05 -7.90
C ARG A 30 17.44 43.45 -6.91
N LEU A 31 18.16 44.29 -6.15
CA LEU A 31 19.19 43.88 -5.18
C LEU A 31 18.67 43.81 -3.73
N SER A 32 17.49 44.35 -3.44
CA SER A 32 16.81 44.17 -2.16
C SER A 32 16.16 42.78 -2.04
N PRO A 33 16.39 42.02 -0.95
CA PRO A 33 15.78 40.71 -0.76
C PRO A 33 14.26 40.86 -0.56
N SER A 34 13.47 40.05 -1.28
CA SER A 34 12.02 39.95 -1.10
C SER A 34 11.68 39.58 0.36
N PRO A 35 10.64 40.17 0.96
CA PRO A 35 10.14 39.68 2.24
C PRO A 35 9.61 38.24 2.06
N SER A 36 9.77 37.42 3.09
CA SER A 36 9.31 36.04 3.14
C SER A 36 7.79 35.95 2.88
N PRO A 37 7.31 34.98 2.08
CA PRO A 37 5.88 34.85 1.85
C PRO A 37 5.20 34.27 3.09
N GLY A 38 4.30 35.06 3.69
CA GLY A 38 3.39 34.58 4.74
C GLY A 38 2.46 33.47 4.26
N PRO A 39 1.66 32.86 5.16
CA PRO A 39 0.87 31.67 4.84
C PRO A 39 -0.15 31.96 3.72
N LEU A 40 -0.04 31.23 2.60
CA LEU A 40 -0.98 31.31 1.48
C LEU A 40 -2.39 30.85 1.91
N SER A 41 -3.41 31.65 1.58
CA SER A 41 -4.83 31.33 1.88
C SER A 41 -5.30 30.04 1.18
N PRO A 42 -6.30 29.32 1.73
CA PRO A 42 -6.74 28.02 1.21
C PRO A 42 -7.18 28.05 -0.26
N ALA A 43 -7.79 29.15 -0.71
CA ALA A 43 -8.24 29.35 -2.08
C ALA A 43 -7.06 29.48 -3.06
N ARG A 44 -5.98 30.17 -2.67
CA ARG A 44 -4.76 30.27 -3.49
C ARG A 44 -4.01 28.94 -3.57
N ARG A 45 -4.01 28.11 -2.52
CA ARG A 45 -3.40 26.78 -2.55
C ARG A 45 -4.11 25.84 -3.52
N THR A 46 -5.44 25.88 -3.56
CA THR A 46 -6.24 25.09 -4.51
C THR A 46 -6.04 25.56 -5.94
N GLU A 47 -5.91 26.88 -6.17
CA GLU A 47 -5.64 27.44 -7.49
C GLU A 47 -4.23 27.11 -7.99
N THR A 48 -3.21 27.17 -7.12
CA THR A 48 -1.84 26.75 -7.45
C THR A 48 -1.78 25.25 -7.75
N ALA A 49 -2.42 24.41 -6.93
CA ALA A 49 -2.48 22.97 -7.18
C ALA A 49 -3.20 22.65 -8.52
N ARG A 50 -4.29 23.36 -8.84
CA ARG A 50 -5.01 23.21 -10.10
C ARG A 50 -4.14 23.61 -11.30
N LYS A 51 -3.42 24.74 -11.22
CA LYS A 51 -2.50 25.18 -12.28
C LYS A 51 -1.31 24.23 -12.45
N SER A 52 -0.79 23.63 -11.38
CA SER A 52 0.25 22.62 -11.46
C SER A 52 -0.23 21.32 -12.13
N ILE A 53 -1.47 20.91 -11.87
CA ILE A 53 -2.08 19.75 -12.55
C ILE A 53 -2.29 20.04 -14.03
N GLU A 54 -2.76 21.23 -14.38
CA GLU A 54 -3.02 21.64 -15.77
C GLU A 54 -1.71 21.79 -16.57
N ASN A 55 -0.65 22.29 -15.94
CA ASN A 55 0.69 22.33 -16.54
C ASN A 55 1.29 20.93 -16.72
N PHE A 56 1.07 20.01 -15.76
CA PHE A 56 1.50 18.61 -15.88
C PHE A 56 0.73 17.86 -16.97
N GLU A 57 -0.57 18.11 -17.13
CA GLU A 57 -1.37 17.54 -18.21
C GLU A 57 -0.85 18.05 -19.57
N LYS A 58 -0.57 19.34 -19.71
CA LYS A 58 0.07 19.92 -20.91
C LYS A 58 1.46 19.34 -21.19
N GLU A 59 2.32 19.21 -20.18
CA GLU A 59 3.65 18.59 -20.35
C GLU A 59 3.55 17.12 -20.73
N SER A 60 2.60 16.38 -20.15
CA SER A 60 2.37 14.97 -20.48
C SER A 60 1.87 14.79 -21.92
N LEU A 61 0.99 15.67 -22.40
CA LEU A 61 0.46 15.66 -23.77
C LEU A 61 1.54 16.08 -24.79
N LEU A 62 2.38 17.07 -24.45
CA LEU A 62 3.52 17.49 -25.26
C LEU A 62 4.58 16.40 -25.36
N ASN A 63 4.90 15.69 -24.26
CA ASN A 63 5.83 14.56 -24.28
C ASN A 63 5.30 13.39 -25.11
N ASN A 64 3.99 13.12 -25.08
CA ASN A 64 3.40 12.03 -25.86
C ASN A 64 3.32 12.34 -27.37
N SER A 65 3.09 13.62 -27.72
CA SER A 65 3.13 14.07 -29.12
C SER A 65 4.56 14.06 -29.69
N ASN A 66 5.55 14.46 -28.90
CA ASN A 66 6.96 14.40 -29.27
C ASN A 66 7.50 12.96 -29.36
N ALA A 67 7.01 12.03 -28.54
CA ALA A 67 7.32 10.61 -28.62
C ALA A 67 6.81 9.97 -29.93
N ASN A 68 5.63 10.38 -30.41
CA ASN A 68 5.05 9.87 -31.66
C ASN A 68 5.72 10.47 -32.91
N HIS A 69 6.17 11.73 -32.85
CA HIS A 69 6.93 12.35 -33.95
C HIS A 69 8.38 11.86 -34.03
N THR A 70 9.04 11.57 -32.90
CA THR A 70 10.39 10.97 -32.89
C THR A 70 10.36 9.49 -33.27
N ALA A 71 9.32 8.73 -32.91
CA ALA A 71 9.15 7.33 -33.32
C ALA A 71 8.93 7.16 -34.83
N ASN A 72 8.27 8.12 -35.49
CA ASN A 72 8.07 8.07 -36.95
C ASN A 72 9.27 8.62 -37.75
N ALA A 73 10.09 9.49 -37.16
CA ALA A 73 11.34 9.95 -37.78
C ALA A 73 12.49 8.94 -37.65
N THR A 74 12.55 8.16 -36.56
CA THR A 74 13.53 7.08 -36.39
C THR A 74 13.22 5.83 -37.23
N LYS A 75 11.95 5.57 -37.57
CA LYS A 75 11.56 4.41 -38.39
C LYS A 75 11.91 4.51 -39.88
N LYS A 76 12.33 5.70 -40.38
CA LYS A 76 12.66 5.92 -41.80
C LYS A 76 14.15 6.07 -42.09
N ILE A 77 15.01 6.07 -41.07
CA ILE A 77 16.47 6.26 -41.22
C ILE A 77 17.25 4.98 -40.88
N ASP A 78 16.59 3.91 -40.41
CA ASP A 78 17.25 2.70 -39.90
C ASP A 78 17.43 1.56 -40.93
N ASP A 79 17.03 1.75 -42.19
CA ASP A 79 17.34 0.80 -43.26
C ASP A 79 18.71 1.10 -43.88
N GLY A 80 19.75 0.73 -43.12
CA GLY A 80 21.12 0.62 -43.62
C GLY A 80 22.06 1.64 -43.00
N PHE A 81 22.59 1.31 -41.82
CA PHE A 81 24.03 1.32 -41.50
C PHE A 81 24.16 0.88 -40.04
N GLY A 82 24.87 -0.23 -39.80
CA GLY A 82 25.12 -0.75 -38.47
C GLY A 82 25.90 0.25 -37.63
N THR A 83 25.22 0.92 -36.71
CA THR A 83 25.85 1.64 -35.61
C THR A 83 25.42 1.00 -34.31
N ASN A 84 26.39 0.46 -33.57
CA ASN A 84 26.25 -0.02 -32.20
C ASN A 84 25.33 0.89 -31.40
N GLU A 85 24.09 0.43 -31.13
CA GLU A 85 23.35 0.88 -29.97
C GLU A 85 24.28 0.75 -28.77
N LYS A 86 24.38 1.80 -27.94
CA LYS A 86 25.10 1.72 -26.67
C LYS A 86 24.55 0.51 -25.90
N SER A 87 25.26 -0.61 -25.92
CA SER A 87 24.77 -1.88 -25.39
C SER A 87 24.50 -1.73 -23.91
N LYS A 88 23.24 -1.54 -23.55
CA LYS A 88 22.82 -1.42 -22.17
C LYS A 88 22.79 -2.83 -21.60
N LEU A 89 23.93 -3.29 -21.08
CA LEU A 89 24.08 -4.63 -20.52
C LEU A 89 23.08 -4.89 -19.38
N ILE A 90 22.70 -3.85 -18.64
CA ILE A 90 21.75 -3.96 -17.53
C ILE A 90 20.31 -3.73 -18.02
N GLU A 91 19.50 -4.80 -18.01
CA GLU A 91 18.06 -4.70 -18.23
C GLU A 91 17.34 -4.01 -17.07
N LYS A 92 16.35 -3.16 -17.38
CA LYS A 92 15.43 -2.61 -16.38
C LYS A 92 14.50 -3.72 -15.89
N GLU A 93 14.28 -3.81 -14.58
CA GLU A 93 13.43 -4.83 -13.97
C GLU A 93 11.98 -4.70 -14.49
N GLY A 94 11.46 -5.80 -15.05
CA GLY A 94 10.08 -5.87 -15.53
C GLY A 94 9.09 -5.87 -14.37
N MET A 95 8.17 -4.91 -14.35
CA MET A 95 7.06 -4.89 -13.42
C MET A 95 5.82 -5.49 -14.10
N GLU A 96 5.43 -6.70 -13.69
CA GLU A 96 4.17 -7.32 -14.13
C GLU A 96 2.99 -6.43 -13.75
N THR A 97 2.15 -6.07 -14.74
CA THR A 97 0.97 -5.22 -14.52
C THR A 97 -0.29 -6.08 -14.52
N GLY A 98 -1.09 -6.04 -13.45
CA GLY A 98 -2.36 -6.75 -13.39
C GLY A 98 -2.70 -7.35 -12.03
N LYS A 99 -3.68 -8.29 -12.03
CA LYS A 99 -4.02 -9.11 -10.86
C LYS A 99 -2.99 -10.22 -10.70
N VAL A 100 -2.63 -10.57 -9.47
CA VAL A 100 -1.77 -11.72 -9.18
C VAL A 100 -2.46 -12.99 -9.67
N LYS A 101 -1.76 -13.80 -10.47
CA LYS A 101 -2.28 -15.05 -11.03
C LYS A 101 -2.55 -16.04 -9.89
N LEU A 102 -3.67 -16.77 -9.95
CA LEU A 102 -4.03 -17.76 -8.93
C LEU A 102 -3.00 -18.89 -8.82
N SER A 103 -2.26 -19.15 -9.90
CA SER A 103 -1.12 -20.07 -9.91
C SER A 103 -0.04 -19.71 -8.89
N VAL A 104 0.19 -18.42 -8.61
CA VAL A 104 1.19 -17.97 -7.63
C VAL A 104 0.79 -18.38 -6.22
N TYR A 105 -0.48 -18.19 -5.87
CA TYR A 105 -1.02 -18.66 -4.58
C TYR A 105 -0.93 -20.18 -4.46
N MET A 106 -1.24 -20.90 -5.53
CA MET A 106 -1.17 -22.36 -5.56
C MET A 106 0.27 -22.88 -5.42
N THR A 107 1.26 -22.19 -5.99
CA THR A 107 2.68 -22.51 -5.81
C THR A 107 3.11 -22.38 -4.35
N TYR A 108 2.67 -21.32 -3.66
CA TYR A 108 2.96 -21.13 -2.23
C TYR A 108 2.28 -22.21 -1.37
N LEU A 109 1.00 -22.52 -1.62
CA LEU A 109 0.28 -23.60 -0.95
C LEU A 109 0.92 -24.98 -1.20
N LYS A 110 1.44 -25.21 -2.41
CA LYS A 110 2.17 -26.43 -2.75
C LYS A 110 3.51 -26.51 -2.02
N ALA A 111 4.20 -25.39 -1.81
CA ALA A 111 5.44 -25.32 -1.03
C ALA A 111 5.21 -25.64 0.46
N ILE A 112 4.08 -25.20 1.04
CA ILE A 112 3.65 -25.63 2.39
C ILE A 112 3.35 -27.13 2.43
N GLY A 113 2.84 -27.66 1.32
CA GLY A 113 2.35 -29.03 1.20
C GLY A 113 0.83 -29.06 1.27
N TRP A 114 0.21 -29.56 0.21
CA TRP A 114 -1.25 -29.54 0.07
C TRP A 114 -1.98 -30.25 1.23
N LYS A 115 -1.39 -31.34 1.74
CA LYS A 115 -1.92 -32.12 2.87
C LYS A 115 -1.92 -31.30 4.16
N VAL A 116 -0.84 -30.58 4.46
CA VAL A 116 -0.70 -29.75 5.65
C VAL A 116 -1.68 -28.58 5.61
N SER A 117 -1.79 -27.94 4.44
CA SER A 117 -2.74 -26.84 4.24
C SER A 117 -4.20 -27.31 4.37
N LEU A 118 -4.55 -28.48 3.81
CA LEU A 118 -5.89 -29.05 3.96
C LEU A 118 -6.18 -29.42 5.41
N LEU A 119 -5.24 -30.07 6.10
CA LEU A 119 -5.38 -30.45 7.51
C LEU A 119 -5.57 -29.22 8.39
N PHE A 120 -4.80 -28.15 8.17
CA PHE A 120 -4.98 -26.87 8.85
C PHE A 120 -6.39 -26.32 8.66
N LEU A 121 -6.88 -26.28 7.42
CA LEU A 121 -8.22 -25.78 7.11
C LEU A 121 -9.30 -26.59 7.85
N VAL A 122 -9.17 -27.92 7.85
CA VAL A 122 -10.12 -28.82 8.53
C VAL A 122 -10.10 -28.60 10.04
N ILE A 123 -8.93 -28.59 10.68
CA ILE A 123 -8.83 -28.38 12.13
C ILE A 123 -9.38 -27.00 12.53
N TYR A 124 -9.12 -25.97 11.71
CA TYR A 124 -9.61 -24.63 11.98
C TYR A 124 -11.13 -24.52 11.82
N ILE A 125 -11.72 -25.17 10.82
CA ILE A 125 -13.18 -25.28 10.67
C ILE A 125 -13.78 -26.02 11.87
N VAL A 126 -13.20 -27.14 12.30
CA VAL A 126 -13.65 -27.88 13.49
C VAL A 126 -13.59 -27.00 14.74
N SER A 127 -12.52 -26.23 14.91
CA SER A 127 -12.39 -25.27 16.02
C SER A 127 -13.48 -24.20 15.99
N SER A 128 -13.79 -23.63 14.82
CA SER A 128 -14.88 -22.66 14.64
C SER A 128 -16.24 -23.29 14.98
N ILE A 129 -16.50 -24.51 14.51
CA ILE A 129 -17.73 -25.27 14.83
C ILE A 129 -17.85 -25.51 16.34
N LEU A 130 -16.77 -25.93 17.02
CA LEU A 130 -16.76 -26.08 18.48
C LEU A 130 -17.06 -24.76 19.20
N GLY A 131 -16.54 -23.64 18.70
CA GLY A 131 -16.85 -22.30 19.19
C GLY A 131 -18.33 -21.96 19.07
N VAL A 132 -18.94 -22.21 17.90
CA VAL A 132 -20.38 -22.03 17.69
C VAL A 132 -21.20 -22.89 18.64
N PHE A 133 -20.88 -24.19 18.75
CA PHE A 133 -21.57 -25.08 19.68
C PHE A 133 -21.43 -24.63 21.13
N SER A 134 -20.25 -24.15 21.54
CA SER A 134 -20.03 -23.60 22.88
C SER A 134 -20.93 -22.39 23.14
N ASN A 135 -21.08 -21.49 22.17
CA ASN A 135 -21.94 -20.32 22.27
C ASN A 135 -23.43 -20.68 22.27
N LEU A 136 -23.87 -21.61 21.40
CA LEU A 136 -25.25 -22.09 21.38
C LEU A 136 -25.62 -22.84 22.65
N TYR A 137 -24.70 -23.65 23.18
CA TYR A 137 -24.89 -24.33 24.45
C TYR A 137 -25.00 -23.35 25.62
N LEU A 138 -24.20 -22.26 25.59
CA LEU A 138 -24.32 -21.19 26.58
C LEU A 138 -25.67 -20.45 26.48
N ALA A 139 -26.18 -20.24 25.27
CA ALA A 139 -27.51 -19.66 25.06
C ALA A 139 -28.62 -20.56 25.64
N ASP A 140 -28.61 -21.86 25.32
CA ASP A 140 -29.55 -22.84 25.87
C ASP A 140 -29.46 -22.95 27.41
N TRP A 141 -28.24 -22.92 27.95
CA TRP A 141 -28.02 -22.91 29.39
C TRP A 141 -28.60 -21.66 30.04
N SER A 142 -28.46 -20.48 29.40
CA SER A 142 -29.03 -19.22 29.89
C SER A 142 -30.56 -19.26 29.95
N ASP A 143 -31.23 -19.81 28.93
CA ASP A 143 -32.69 -19.91 28.90
C ASP A 143 -33.23 -20.83 30.01
N HIS A 144 -32.54 -21.96 30.24
CA HIS A 144 -32.89 -22.87 31.33
C HIS A 144 -32.52 -22.31 32.71
N ALA A 145 -31.51 -21.45 32.83
CA ALA A 145 -31.15 -20.82 34.10
C ALA A 145 -32.27 -19.89 34.60
N ALA A 146 -32.94 -19.16 33.69
CA ALA A 146 -34.11 -18.34 34.01
C ALA A 146 -35.31 -19.18 34.51
N ALA A 147 -35.47 -20.41 34.00
CA ALA A 147 -36.49 -21.35 34.46
C ALA A 147 -36.15 -22.00 35.82
N ILE A 148 -34.89 -22.33 36.06
CA ILE A 148 -34.39 -22.92 37.32
C ILE A 148 -34.46 -21.93 38.49
N GLN A 149 -34.32 -20.62 38.23
CA GLN A 149 -34.49 -19.59 39.27
C GLN A 149 -35.94 -19.52 39.82
N LYS A 150 -36.93 -20.10 39.11
CA LYS A 150 -38.35 -20.12 39.49
C LYS A 150 -38.82 -21.41 40.20
N GLY A 151 -38.02 -22.47 40.29
CA GLY A 151 -38.43 -23.72 40.92
C GLY A 151 -37.27 -24.69 41.18
N GLU A 152 -37.25 -25.27 42.39
CA GLU A 152 -36.16 -26.01 43.04
C GLU A 152 -35.52 -27.19 42.26
N ASN A 153 -34.28 -27.51 42.68
CA ASN A 153 -33.32 -28.54 42.21
C ASN A 153 -32.24 -28.12 41.18
N GLY A 154 -31.71 -26.90 41.30
CA GLY A 154 -30.76 -26.32 40.33
C GLY A 154 -29.25 -26.63 40.48
N SER A 155 -28.79 -27.28 41.55
CA SER A 155 -27.33 -27.40 41.83
C SER A 155 -26.65 -28.58 41.10
N ALA A 156 -27.26 -29.77 41.08
CA ALA A 156 -26.60 -30.97 40.55
C ALA A 156 -26.41 -30.93 39.01
N GLY A 157 -27.37 -30.39 38.28
CA GLY A 157 -27.29 -30.24 36.82
C GLY A 157 -26.34 -29.12 36.37
N SER A 158 -26.10 -28.11 37.23
CA SER A 158 -25.25 -26.96 36.91
C SER A 158 -23.78 -27.36 36.74
N HIS A 159 -23.27 -28.24 37.60
CA HIS A 159 -21.88 -28.72 37.50
C HIS A 159 -21.62 -29.55 36.23
N VAL A 160 -22.59 -30.35 35.78
CA VAL A 160 -22.48 -31.13 34.54
C VAL A 160 -22.48 -30.21 33.30
N ARG A 161 -23.36 -29.20 33.28
CA ARG A 161 -23.42 -28.20 32.20
C ARG A 161 -22.14 -27.38 32.10
N LEU A 162 -21.62 -26.91 33.25
CA LEU A 162 -20.34 -26.22 33.32
C LEU A 162 -19.19 -27.12 32.81
N GLY A 163 -19.21 -28.42 33.14
CA GLY A 163 -18.24 -29.39 32.63
C GLY A 163 -18.26 -29.51 31.10
N ILE A 164 -19.45 -29.60 30.49
CA ILE A 164 -19.61 -29.67 29.03
C ILE A 164 -19.12 -28.38 28.36
N TYR A 165 -19.52 -27.21 28.87
CA TYR A 165 -19.06 -25.92 28.36
C TYR A 165 -17.54 -25.79 28.44
N THR A 166 -16.95 -26.17 29.57
CA THR A 166 -15.50 -26.15 29.77
C THR A 166 -14.78 -27.10 28.81
N ALA A 167 -15.32 -28.30 28.58
CA ALA A 167 -14.77 -29.26 27.62
C ALA A 167 -14.82 -28.75 26.17
N LEU A 168 -15.93 -28.11 25.78
CA LEU A 168 -16.06 -27.48 24.45
C LEU A 168 -15.05 -26.34 24.26
N GLY A 169 -14.92 -25.45 25.25
CA GLY A 169 -13.96 -24.34 25.21
C GLY A 169 -12.50 -24.81 25.21
N LEU A 170 -12.14 -25.81 26.03
CA LEU A 170 -10.80 -26.42 26.02
C LEU A 170 -10.53 -27.14 24.69
N GLY A 171 -11.50 -27.86 24.15
CA GLY A 171 -11.40 -28.51 22.84
C GLY A 171 -11.20 -27.51 21.70
N GLN A 172 -11.92 -26.39 21.73
CA GLN A 172 -11.73 -25.28 20.81
C GLN A 172 -10.31 -24.71 20.93
N ALA A 173 -9.88 -24.34 22.13
CA ALA A 173 -8.56 -23.75 22.38
C ALA A 173 -7.41 -24.68 21.95
N PHE A 174 -7.54 -25.97 22.25
CA PHE A 174 -6.59 -26.99 21.83
C PHE A 174 -6.52 -27.11 20.30
N SER A 175 -7.68 -27.10 19.62
CA SER A 175 -7.75 -27.14 18.16
C SER A 175 -7.11 -25.90 17.52
N VAL A 176 -7.34 -24.69 18.07
CA VAL A 176 -6.66 -23.46 17.61
C VAL A 176 -5.15 -23.55 17.80
N CYS A 177 -4.70 -24.07 18.94
CA CYS A 177 -3.28 -24.23 19.25
C CYS A 177 -2.61 -25.17 18.24
N ILE A 178 -3.21 -26.35 17.99
CA ILE A 178 -2.72 -27.29 16.98
C ILE A 178 -2.68 -26.67 15.59
N ALA A 179 -3.76 -25.99 15.17
CA ALA A 179 -3.81 -25.32 13.87
C ALA A 179 -2.71 -24.26 13.74
N SER A 180 -2.44 -23.51 14.81
CA SER A 180 -1.40 -22.48 14.85
C SER A 180 0.00 -23.08 14.71
N ILE A 181 0.29 -24.16 15.43
CA ILE A 181 1.57 -24.87 15.35
C ILE A 181 1.75 -25.50 13.96
N LEU A 182 0.72 -26.19 13.45
CA LEU A 182 0.75 -26.84 12.15
C LEU A 182 1.04 -25.84 11.03
N MET A 183 0.38 -24.67 11.07
CA MET A 183 0.60 -23.63 10.07
C MET A 183 1.98 -22.98 10.23
N ALA A 184 2.44 -22.71 11.45
CA ALA A 184 3.79 -22.18 11.70
C ALA A 184 4.87 -23.10 11.12
N LEU A 185 4.78 -24.41 11.38
CA LEU A 185 5.69 -25.40 10.81
C LEU A 185 5.58 -25.46 9.28
N GLY A 186 4.36 -25.46 8.73
CA GLY A 186 4.12 -25.45 7.29
C GLY A 186 4.74 -24.25 6.58
N MET A 187 4.70 -23.07 7.20
CA MET A 187 5.29 -21.84 6.64
C MET A 187 6.82 -21.85 6.70
N VAL A 188 7.42 -22.40 7.76
CA VAL A 188 8.88 -22.59 7.83
C VAL A 188 9.35 -23.58 6.76
N ILE A 189 8.60 -24.66 6.52
CA ILE A 189 8.90 -25.62 5.45
C ILE A 189 8.82 -24.95 4.07
N ALA A 190 7.78 -24.15 3.83
CA ALA A 190 7.61 -23.43 2.57
C ALA A 190 8.74 -22.44 2.32
N SER A 191 9.11 -21.66 3.34
CA SER A 191 10.25 -20.74 3.30
C SER A 191 11.53 -21.46 2.90
N ARG A 192 11.85 -22.58 3.57
CA ARG A 192 13.03 -23.39 3.27
C ARG A 192 13.03 -23.89 1.83
N ILE A 193 11.93 -24.48 1.36
CA ILE A 193 11.81 -25.03 0.00
C ILE A 193 11.99 -23.93 -1.05
N LEU A 194 11.35 -22.78 -0.85
CA LEU A 194 11.41 -21.67 -1.81
C LEU A 194 12.79 -21.01 -1.82
N HIS A 195 13.42 -20.84 -0.65
CA HIS A 195 14.78 -20.32 -0.54
C HIS A 195 15.80 -21.29 -1.18
N GLU A 196 15.70 -22.60 -0.91
CA GLU A 196 16.59 -23.62 -1.48
C GLU A 196 16.43 -23.73 -3.01
N ALA A 197 15.19 -23.64 -3.51
CA ALA A 197 14.92 -23.61 -4.94
C ALA A 197 15.51 -22.35 -5.60
N MET A 198 15.37 -21.18 -4.97
CA MET A 198 15.97 -19.94 -5.46
C MET A 198 17.49 -20.03 -5.48
N LEU A 199 18.11 -20.54 -4.40
CA LEU A 199 19.55 -20.73 -4.28
C LEU A 199 20.09 -21.71 -5.33
N THR A 200 19.42 -22.84 -5.52
CA THR A 200 19.86 -23.84 -6.51
C THR A 200 19.76 -23.31 -7.93
N ASN A 201 18.71 -22.54 -8.24
CA ASN A 201 18.54 -21.94 -9.55
C ASN A 201 19.58 -20.85 -9.84
N ILE A 202 19.87 -19.98 -8.87
CA ILE A 202 20.87 -18.92 -9.07
C ILE A 202 22.28 -19.51 -9.25
N LEU A 203 22.64 -20.55 -8.50
CA LEU A 203 23.96 -21.20 -8.62
C LEU A 203 24.14 -21.94 -9.96
N ARG A 204 23.03 -22.31 -10.63
CA ARG A 204 23.05 -22.96 -11.94
C ARG A 204 22.86 -21.98 -13.11
N SER A 205 22.69 -20.68 -12.82
CA SER A 205 22.53 -19.68 -13.86
C SER A 205 23.84 -19.45 -14.63
N PRO A 206 23.79 -19.21 -15.95
CA PRO A 206 24.99 -18.90 -16.75
C PRO A 206 25.59 -17.55 -16.35
N MET A 207 26.87 -17.34 -16.64
CA MET A 207 27.58 -16.07 -16.37
C MET A 207 26.85 -14.86 -16.98
N SER A 208 26.24 -15.03 -18.17
CA SER A 208 25.45 -13.99 -18.84
C SER A 208 24.30 -13.45 -17.99
N PHE A 209 23.69 -14.28 -17.12
CA PHE A 209 22.67 -13.80 -16.19
C PHE A 209 23.24 -12.78 -15.20
N PHE A 210 24.46 -13.01 -14.71
CA PHE A 210 25.13 -12.15 -13.73
C PHE A 210 25.70 -10.88 -14.38
N ASP A 211 26.07 -10.93 -15.65
CA ASP A 211 26.52 -9.75 -16.40
C ASP A 211 25.35 -8.79 -16.71
N VAL A 212 24.14 -9.34 -16.92
CA VAL A 212 22.92 -8.57 -17.22
C VAL A 212 22.18 -8.12 -15.96
N THR A 213 22.26 -8.90 -14.89
CA THR A 213 21.49 -8.67 -13.65
C THR A 213 22.34 -8.00 -12.59
N PRO A 214 21.99 -6.78 -12.12
CA PRO A 214 22.72 -6.12 -11.05
C PRO A 214 22.76 -6.96 -9.78
N LEU A 215 23.92 -7.06 -9.13
CA LEU A 215 24.09 -7.80 -7.88
C LEU A 215 23.08 -7.36 -6.80
N GLY A 216 22.75 -6.06 -6.74
CA GLY A 216 21.76 -5.52 -5.82
C GLY A 216 20.35 -6.09 -6.00
N ARG A 217 19.96 -6.47 -7.23
CA ARG A 217 18.66 -7.11 -7.50
C ARG A 217 18.60 -8.51 -6.90
N ILE A 218 19.68 -9.28 -7.07
CA ILE A 218 19.81 -10.61 -6.48
C ILE A 218 19.76 -10.50 -4.95
N LEU A 219 20.51 -9.56 -4.37
CA LEU A 219 20.51 -9.34 -2.93
C LEU A 219 19.13 -8.92 -2.39
N ASN A 220 18.40 -8.06 -3.10
CA ASN A 220 17.06 -7.65 -2.68
C ASN A 220 16.05 -8.83 -2.71
N ARG A 221 16.22 -9.78 -3.64
CA ARG A 221 15.41 -11.01 -3.72
C ARG A 221 15.68 -11.92 -2.53
N PHE A 222 16.95 -12.16 -2.17
CA PHE A 222 17.32 -12.98 -1.00
C PHE A 222 17.07 -12.30 0.35
N GLY A 223 17.07 -10.96 0.40
CA GLY A 223 16.80 -10.21 1.62
C GLY A 223 15.31 -9.89 1.77
N LYS A 224 14.86 -8.84 1.10
CA LYS A 224 13.55 -8.23 1.33
C LYS A 224 12.39 -9.10 0.85
N ASP A 225 12.54 -9.79 -0.27
CA ASP A 225 11.46 -10.61 -0.79
C ASP A 225 11.30 -11.92 0.00
N VAL A 226 12.40 -12.53 0.44
CA VAL A 226 12.38 -13.66 1.38
C VAL A 226 11.80 -13.23 2.73
N GLU A 227 12.15 -12.05 3.26
CA GLU A 227 11.51 -11.52 4.48
C GLU A 227 9.99 -11.36 4.29
N GLY A 228 9.56 -10.87 3.13
CA GLY A 228 8.15 -10.78 2.77
C GLY A 228 7.46 -12.15 2.72
N LEU A 229 8.15 -13.16 2.19
CA LEU A 229 7.71 -14.54 2.14
C LEU A 229 7.60 -15.17 3.54
N ASP A 230 8.52 -14.85 4.44
CA ASP A 230 8.66 -15.49 5.76
C ASP A 230 7.77 -14.84 6.82
N ALA A 231 7.52 -13.54 6.72
CA ALA A 231 6.80 -12.80 7.75
C ALA A 231 5.48 -12.21 7.26
N ALA A 232 5.47 -11.55 6.10
CA ALA A 232 4.31 -10.78 5.65
C ALA A 232 3.21 -11.68 5.08
N ILE A 233 3.55 -12.58 4.15
CA ILE A 233 2.60 -13.49 3.51
C ILE A 233 1.92 -14.40 4.54
N PRO A 234 2.66 -15.12 5.42
CA PRO A 234 2.13 -15.83 6.59
C PRO A 234 1.10 -15.06 7.39
N ARG A 235 1.45 -13.85 7.84
CA ARG A 235 0.60 -13.03 8.69
C ARG A 235 -0.69 -12.62 7.97
N SER A 236 -0.59 -12.21 6.71
CA SER A 236 -1.75 -11.85 5.89
C SER A 236 -2.64 -13.05 5.60
N LEU A 237 -2.07 -14.22 5.28
CA LEU A 237 -2.81 -15.43 4.98
C LEU A 237 -3.56 -15.95 6.21
N MET A 238 -2.90 -16.02 7.37
CA MET A 238 -3.53 -16.40 8.64
C MET A 238 -4.67 -15.46 9.01
N SER A 239 -4.44 -14.15 8.90
CA SER A 239 -5.47 -13.15 9.19
C SER A 239 -6.64 -13.29 8.24
N PHE A 240 -6.39 -13.50 6.94
CA PHE A 240 -7.43 -13.70 5.94
C PHE A 240 -8.27 -14.95 6.22
N VAL A 241 -7.65 -16.10 6.48
CA VAL A 241 -8.37 -17.35 6.77
C VAL A 241 -9.20 -17.21 8.04
N ARG A 242 -8.62 -16.65 9.11
CA ARG A 242 -9.34 -16.38 10.37
C ARG A 242 -10.55 -15.49 10.14
N THR A 243 -10.37 -14.36 9.46
CA THR A 243 -11.47 -13.42 9.21
C THR A 243 -12.52 -14.00 8.28
N ALA A 244 -12.12 -14.73 7.22
CA ALA A 244 -13.06 -15.37 6.30
C ALA A 244 -13.92 -16.43 7.01
N ILE A 245 -13.31 -17.29 7.81
CA ILE A 245 -14.03 -18.32 8.56
C ILE A 245 -14.92 -17.69 9.63
N ALA A 246 -14.42 -16.71 10.40
CA ALA A 246 -15.24 -16.00 11.39
C ALA A 246 -16.41 -15.24 10.76
N SER A 247 -16.22 -14.64 9.57
CA SER A 247 -17.32 -14.00 8.85
C SER A 247 -18.37 -15.02 8.38
N LEU A 248 -17.94 -16.16 7.82
CA LEU A 248 -18.84 -17.24 7.44
C LEU A 248 -19.58 -17.82 8.65
N GLU A 249 -18.89 -17.97 9.78
CA GLU A 249 -19.45 -18.42 11.06
C GLU A 249 -20.60 -17.51 11.52
N ILE A 250 -20.37 -16.20 11.61
CA ILE A 250 -21.39 -15.23 12.02
C ILE A 250 -22.59 -15.25 11.06
N ILE A 251 -22.35 -15.29 9.75
CA ILE A 251 -23.42 -15.36 8.74
C ILE A 251 -24.25 -16.64 8.92
N ALA A 252 -23.59 -17.79 9.13
CA ALA A 252 -24.26 -19.07 9.33
C ALA A 252 -25.11 -19.08 10.61
N VAL A 253 -24.60 -18.54 11.71
CA VAL A 253 -25.33 -18.45 12.99
C VAL A 253 -26.57 -17.56 12.85
N ILE A 254 -26.45 -16.39 12.22
CA ILE A 254 -27.59 -15.49 12.00
C ILE A 254 -28.63 -16.15 11.07
N ALA A 255 -28.18 -16.81 10.00
CA ALA A 255 -29.09 -17.51 9.08
C ALA A 255 -29.83 -18.68 9.75
N PHE A 256 -29.18 -19.37 10.69
CA PHE A 256 -29.80 -20.41 11.52
C PHE A 256 -30.82 -19.84 12.52
N ALA A 257 -30.46 -18.73 13.20
CA ALA A 257 -31.32 -18.10 14.21
C ALA A 257 -32.56 -17.44 13.59
N THR A 258 -32.39 -16.71 12.48
CA THR A 258 -33.48 -15.95 11.84
C THR A 258 -33.48 -16.21 10.32
N PRO A 259 -34.14 -17.28 9.83
CA PRO A 259 -34.12 -17.64 8.40
C PRO A 259 -34.67 -16.54 7.47
N MET A 260 -35.61 -15.70 7.93
CA MET A 260 -36.12 -14.56 7.15
C MET A 260 -35.04 -13.52 6.84
N PHE A 261 -33.98 -13.46 7.65
CA PHE A 261 -32.85 -12.53 7.47
C PHE A 261 -32.06 -12.79 6.18
N ILE A 262 -32.18 -13.98 5.57
CA ILE A 262 -31.47 -14.34 4.33
C ILE A 262 -31.82 -13.36 3.19
N ILE A 263 -33.07 -12.89 3.12
CA ILE A 263 -33.51 -11.93 2.08
C ILE A 263 -32.76 -10.59 2.25
N CYS A 264 -32.68 -10.09 3.48
CA CYS A 264 -31.92 -8.89 3.82
C CYS A 264 -30.43 -9.06 3.50
N PHE A 265 -29.87 -10.22 3.83
CA PHE A 265 -28.46 -10.53 3.60
C PHE A 265 -28.08 -10.43 2.11
N VAL A 266 -28.92 -10.93 1.19
CA VAL A 266 -28.68 -10.83 -0.26
C VAL A 266 -28.55 -9.38 -0.72
N ILE A 267 -29.43 -8.50 -0.23
CA ILE A 267 -29.39 -7.06 -0.58
C ILE A 267 -28.09 -6.42 -0.06
N LEU A 268 -27.71 -6.71 1.17
CA LEU A 268 -26.48 -6.19 1.76
C LEU A 268 -25.23 -6.74 1.07
N ALA A 269 -25.23 -8.01 0.63
CA ALA A 269 -24.14 -8.61 -0.13
C ALA A 269 -23.92 -7.91 -1.48
N ILE A 270 -24.99 -7.49 -2.17
CA ILE A 270 -24.89 -6.72 -3.42
C ILE A 270 -24.21 -5.37 -3.15
N ILE A 271 -24.61 -4.65 -2.10
CA ILE A 271 -24.01 -3.38 -1.70
C ILE A 271 -22.52 -3.57 -1.36
N TYR A 272 -22.20 -4.61 -0.60
CA TYR A 272 -20.82 -4.96 -0.24
C TYR A 272 -19.97 -5.24 -1.48
N MET A 273 -20.48 -6.02 -2.45
CA MET A 273 -19.78 -6.33 -3.68
C MET A 273 -19.49 -5.09 -4.53
N PHE A 274 -20.43 -4.13 -4.57
CA PHE A 274 -20.22 -2.84 -5.23
C PHE A 274 -19.11 -2.03 -4.56
N ILE A 275 -19.16 -1.88 -3.23
CA ILE A 275 -18.13 -1.18 -2.43
C ILE A 275 -16.77 -1.85 -2.63
N LEU A 276 -16.70 -3.18 -2.56
CA LEU A 276 -15.47 -3.96 -2.71
C LEU A 276 -14.85 -3.75 -4.08
N ARG A 277 -15.64 -3.82 -5.16
CA ARG A 277 -15.15 -3.63 -6.53
C ARG A 277 -14.55 -2.23 -6.72
N PHE A 278 -15.23 -1.20 -6.22
CA PHE A 278 -14.75 0.17 -6.29
C PHE A 278 -13.46 0.36 -5.48
N TYR A 279 -13.46 -0.08 -4.21
CA TYR A 279 -12.33 0.04 -3.31
C TYR A 279 -11.08 -0.68 -3.84
N VAL A 280 -11.20 -1.95 -4.23
CA VAL A 280 -10.04 -2.74 -4.68
C VAL A 280 -9.43 -2.16 -5.94
N SER A 281 -10.24 -1.59 -6.85
CA SER A 281 -9.72 -0.93 -8.04
C SER A 281 -8.93 0.33 -7.69
N THR A 282 -9.51 1.19 -6.87
CA THR A 282 -8.92 2.48 -6.46
C THR A 282 -7.69 2.29 -5.57
N SER A 283 -7.80 1.48 -4.51
CA SER A 283 -6.71 1.19 -3.56
C SER A 283 -5.46 0.65 -4.26
N ARG A 284 -5.63 -0.23 -5.26
CA ARG A 284 -4.50 -0.75 -6.05
C ARG A 284 -3.79 0.35 -6.84
N GLN A 285 -4.53 1.27 -7.47
CA GLN A 285 -3.94 2.38 -8.22
C GLN A 285 -3.24 3.37 -7.29
N LEU A 286 -3.84 3.68 -6.13
CA LEU A 286 -3.22 4.53 -5.11
C LEU A 286 -1.92 3.91 -4.58
N LYS A 287 -1.92 2.59 -4.30
CA LYS A 287 -0.71 1.88 -3.87
C LYS A 287 0.39 1.88 -4.95
N ARG A 288 0.00 1.75 -6.22
CA ARG A 288 0.94 1.84 -7.35
C ARG A 288 1.54 3.25 -7.46
N LEU A 289 0.72 4.28 -7.33
CA LEU A 289 1.18 5.67 -7.36
C LEU A 289 2.13 5.96 -6.20
N GLU A 290 1.76 5.58 -4.97
CA GLU A 290 2.60 5.68 -3.76
C GLU A 290 3.97 5.00 -3.97
N SER A 291 3.98 3.77 -4.49
CA SER A 291 5.23 3.04 -4.72
C SER A 291 6.12 3.73 -5.76
N THR A 292 5.51 4.28 -6.81
CA THR A 292 6.24 4.94 -7.91
C THR A 292 6.83 6.28 -7.46
N THR A 293 6.09 7.06 -6.67
CA THR A 293 6.56 8.37 -6.17
C THR A 293 7.55 8.26 -5.02
N ARG A 294 7.60 7.12 -4.32
CA ARG A 294 8.56 6.89 -3.24
C ARG A 294 9.98 6.58 -3.74
N SER A 295 10.14 5.92 -4.89
CA SER A 295 11.47 5.50 -5.39
C SER A 295 12.43 6.67 -5.65
N PRO A 296 12.01 7.80 -6.28
CA PRO A 296 12.90 8.94 -6.54
C PRO A 296 13.47 9.61 -5.28
N ILE A 297 12.81 9.47 -4.13
CA ILE A 297 13.30 9.98 -2.84
C ILE A 297 14.56 9.20 -2.42
N TYR A 298 14.50 7.86 -2.47
CA TYR A 298 15.64 7.02 -2.14
C TYR A 298 16.80 7.21 -3.12
N SER A 299 16.50 7.34 -4.42
CA SER A 299 17.53 7.61 -5.43
C SER A 299 18.22 8.96 -5.18
N HIS A 300 17.47 10.03 -4.93
CA HIS A 300 18.02 11.36 -4.63
C HIS A 300 18.86 11.37 -3.36
N PHE A 301 18.41 10.65 -2.32
CA PHE A 301 19.16 10.50 -1.07
C PHE A 301 20.51 9.79 -1.30
N GLN A 302 20.51 8.71 -2.08
CA GLN A 302 21.72 7.96 -2.40
C GLN A 302 22.72 8.81 -3.23
N GLU A 303 22.22 9.56 -4.20
CA GLU A 303 23.03 10.49 -5.00
C GLU A 303 23.61 11.61 -4.14
N SER A 304 22.82 12.14 -3.21
CA SER A 304 23.27 13.18 -2.26
C SER A 304 24.37 12.68 -1.32
N ILE A 305 24.31 11.43 -0.86
CA ILE A 305 25.35 10.82 -0.02
C ILE A 305 26.65 10.64 -0.80
N GLN A 306 26.56 10.08 -2.01
CA GLN A 306 27.73 9.84 -2.85
C GLN A 306 28.40 11.15 -3.31
N GLY A 307 27.60 12.17 -3.62
CA GLY A 307 28.05 13.49 -4.04
C GLY A 307 28.26 14.50 -2.91
N ALA A 308 28.26 14.08 -1.65
CA ALA A 308 28.21 15.01 -0.50
C ALA A 308 29.38 16.00 -0.46
N SER A 309 30.59 15.58 -0.88
CA SER A 309 31.76 16.46 -0.99
C SER A 309 31.57 17.52 -2.07
N SER A 310 31.09 17.12 -3.26
CA SER A 310 30.81 18.02 -4.39
C SER A 310 29.70 19.02 -4.05
N ILE A 311 28.59 18.58 -3.45
CA ILE A 311 27.47 19.46 -3.09
C ILE A 311 27.93 20.55 -2.11
N ARG A 312 28.77 20.18 -1.12
CA ARG A 312 29.35 21.15 -0.17
C ARG A 312 30.36 22.07 -0.83
N ALA A 313 31.22 21.55 -1.71
CA ALA A 313 32.23 22.35 -2.41
C ALA A 313 31.62 23.41 -3.33
N TYR A 314 30.49 23.12 -3.97
CA TYR A 314 29.76 24.05 -4.84
C TYR A 314 28.68 24.88 -4.09
N HIS A 315 28.58 24.77 -2.76
CA HIS A 315 27.59 25.47 -1.95
C HIS A 315 26.12 25.32 -2.43
N CYS A 316 25.77 24.15 -2.99
CA CYS A 316 24.44 23.89 -3.58
C CYS A 316 23.48 23.14 -2.63
N THR A 317 23.73 23.19 -1.31
CA THR A 317 22.98 22.41 -0.32
C THR A 317 21.49 22.76 -0.27
N GLU A 318 21.15 24.05 -0.37
CA GLU A 318 19.74 24.53 -0.34
C GLU A 318 18.94 24.01 -1.53
N ASN A 319 19.53 23.97 -2.72
CA ASN A 319 18.86 23.45 -3.92
C ASN A 319 18.54 21.96 -3.77
N PHE A 320 19.50 21.17 -3.27
CA PHE A 320 19.29 19.74 -2.98
C PHE A 320 18.26 19.54 -1.86
N LEU A 321 18.23 20.42 -0.86
CA LEU A 321 17.23 20.38 0.22
C LEU A 321 15.82 20.63 -0.32
N LEU A 322 15.63 21.67 -1.13
CA LEU A 322 14.34 22.01 -1.75
C LEU A 322 13.86 20.89 -2.69
N GLU A 323 14.76 20.32 -3.48
CA GLU A 323 14.43 19.18 -4.35
C GLU A 323 13.99 17.96 -3.53
N SER A 324 14.67 17.69 -2.41
CA SER A 324 14.29 16.61 -1.48
C SER A 324 12.90 16.86 -0.88
N GLN A 325 12.62 18.08 -0.43
CA GLN A 325 11.32 18.48 0.11
C GLN A 325 10.20 18.32 -0.94
N ASN A 326 10.41 18.81 -2.16
CA ASN A 326 9.44 18.68 -3.26
C ASN A 326 9.11 17.22 -3.57
N ARG A 327 10.11 16.32 -3.58
CA ARG A 327 9.90 14.89 -3.81
C ARG A 327 9.12 14.23 -2.68
N VAL A 328 9.40 14.61 -1.44
CA VAL A 328 8.66 14.13 -0.26
C VAL A 328 7.22 14.62 -0.31
N ASP A 329 6.98 15.90 -0.57
CA ASP A 329 5.64 16.48 -0.69
C ASP A 329 4.83 15.82 -1.81
N TYR A 330 5.45 15.55 -2.96
CA TYR A 330 4.81 14.83 -4.05
C TYR A 330 4.43 13.39 -3.67
N ASN A 331 5.27 12.70 -2.89
CA ASN A 331 4.92 11.39 -2.34
C ASN A 331 3.77 11.49 -1.31
N MET A 332 3.76 12.52 -0.47
CA MET A 332 2.68 12.75 0.50
C MET A 332 1.33 12.97 -0.19
N LEU A 333 1.30 13.71 -1.32
CA LEU A 333 0.09 13.88 -2.15
C LEU A 333 -0.46 12.55 -2.67
N SER A 334 0.40 11.56 -2.91
CA SER A 334 0.01 10.22 -3.35
C SER A 334 -0.38 9.30 -2.19
N TYR A 335 0.32 9.44 -1.05
CA TYR A 335 0.14 8.60 0.13
C TYR A 335 -1.13 8.95 0.92
N TYR A 336 -1.44 10.24 1.09
CA TYR A 336 -2.58 10.68 1.90
C TYR A 336 -3.93 10.13 1.39
N PRO A 337 -4.25 10.14 0.07
CA PRO A 337 -5.45 9.48 -0.45
C PRO A 337 -5.55 8.00 -0.12
N SER A 338 -4.41 7.28 0.03
CA SER A 338 -4.39 5.86 0.40
C SER A 338 -4.95 5.65 1.80
N ILE A 339 -4.57 6.51 2.75
CA ILE A 339 -5.10 6.50 4.11
C ILE A 339 -6.59 6.86 4.12
N VAL A 340 -6.97 7.90 3.38
CA VAL A 340 -8.38 8.34 3.29
C VAL A 340 -9.25 7.25 2.66
N ALA A 341 -8.77 6.55 1.64
CA ALA A 341 -9.48 5.42 1.03
C ALA A 341 -9.70 4.26 2.01
N ASN A 342 -8.72 3.96 2.87
CA ASN A 342 -8.88 2.98 3.96
C ASN A 342 -9.97 3.41 4.94
N ARG A 343 -9.99 4.69 5.34
CA ARG A 343 -11.03 5.22 6.25
C ARG A 343 -12.42 5.22 5.59
N TRP A 344 -12.50 5.58 4.31
CA TRP A 344 -13.73 5.56 3.54
C TRP A 344 -14.33 4.15 3.51
N LEU A 345 -13.51 3.12 3.28
CA LEU A 345 -13.95 1.73 3.33
C LEU A 345 -14.46 1.36 4.72
N ALA A 346 -13.69 1.68 5.77
CA ALA A 346 -14.05 1.35 7.14
C ALA A 346 -15.43 1.89 7.53
N VAL A 347 -15.68 3.18 7.28
CA VAL A 347 -16.98 3.82 7.58
C VAL A 347 -18.13 3.16 6.82
N ARG A 348 -17.93 2.77 5.55
CA ARG A 348 -18.98 2.11 4.76
C ARG A 348 -19.23 0.69 5.23
N LEU A 349 -18.19 -0.07 5.60
CA LEU A 349 -18.35 -1.42 6.15
C LEU A 349 -19.01 -1.40 7.54
N GLU A 350 -18.65 -0.44 8.40
CA GLU A 350 -19.32 -0.24 9.69
C GLU A 350 -20.80 0.14 9.52
N LEU A 351 -21.13 0.98 8.53
CA LEU A 351 -22.53 1.31 8.23
C LEU A 351 -23.32 0.08 7.78
N VAL A 352 -22.75 -0.77 6.92
CA VAL A 352 -23.37 -2.03 6.51
C VAL A 352 -23.52 -2.97 7.71
N GLY A 353 -22.51 -3.05 8.59
CA GLY A 353 -22.58 -3.83 9.83
C GLY A 353 -23.67 -3.35 10.78
N ASN A 354 -23.81 -2.03 10.97
CA ASN A 354 -24.88 -1.45 11.80
C ASN A 354 -26.27 -1.71 11.20
N LEU A 355 -26.39 -1.72 9.87
CA LEU A 355 -27.64 -2.10 9.21
C LEU A 355 -27.97 -3.58 9.42
N ILE A 356 -26.98 -4.48 9.42
CA ILE A 356 -27.17 -5.91 9.79
C ILE A 356 -27.74 -5.99 11.20
N VAL A 357 -27.11 -5.34 12.17
CA VAL A 357 -27.55 -5.37 13.58
C VAL A 357 -28.96 -4.79 13.73
N LEU A 358 -29.27 -3.67 13.06
CA LEU A 358 -30.61 -3.07 13.10
C LEU A 358 -31.67 -4.01 12.52
N LEU A 359 -31.39 -4.65 11.39
CA LEU A 359 -32.33 -5.59 10.76
C LEU A 359 -32.49 -6.86 11.58
N SER A 360 -31.42 -7.37 12.19
CA SER A 360 -31.46 -8.52 13.12
C SER A 360 -32.19 -8.21 14.42
N ALA A 361 -32.26 -6.95 14.86
CA ALA A 361 -33.01 -6.55 16.05
C ALA A 361 -34.50 -6.29 15.77
N LEU A 362 -34.87 -6.04 14.51
CA LEU A 362 -36.24 -5.70 14.12
C LEU A 362 -37.05 -6.94 13.69
N LEU A 363 -36.37 -7.95 13.13
CA LEU A 363 -36.90 -9.28 12.79
C LEU A 363 -36.76 -10.23 13.97
#